data_AF-A0A1H3TWZ7-F1
#
_entry.id   AF-A0A1H3TWZ7-F1
#
_cell.length_a   1.000
_cell.length_b   1.000
_cell.length_c   1.000
_cell.angle_alpha   90.00
_cell.angle_beta   90.00
_cell.angle_gamma   90.00
#
_symmetry.space_group_name_H-M   'P 1'
#
loop_
_entity.id
_entity.type
_entity.pdbx_description
1 polymer ?
#
loop_
_entity_poly.entity_id
_entity_poly.type
_entity_poly.pdbx_seq_one_letter_code
_entity_poly.pdbx_strand_id
1 'polypeptide(L)'
;MPLFSRGNNSGRSAGNGAQPQIARAPMVPQNHPVFDQPVFATGDLAIHRDAQGKLRIFGIGLDKKLWEVSETRLASNDWAPPANLGGTLFGVPSVAMDGQGRLCVFALGEDGSLMRIREADAASREWLGWQNLGHRLVGNPIAVPDARGAVVIYGLNEDGSLQEIRAESSDANSVNHGGNIAELVGVAQDSTGRIYVYGIGKKGDMEGIHQTQPASGPWSNWSNELGGVFLPSGG
;
A
#
# COMPACT_ATOMS: atom_id res chain seq x y z
N MET A 1 17.71 83.07 -25.95
CA MET A 1 19.05 82.87 -26.54
C MET A 1 19.53 81.49 -26.15
N PRO A 2 20.00 80.66 -27.10
CA PRO A 2 20.14 79.22 -26.94
C PRO A 2 21.51 78.85 -26.35
N LEU A 3 21.65 77.62 -25.87
CA LEU A 3 22.82 76.78 -26.18
C LEU A 3 22.47 75.31 -25.91
N PHE A 4 22.53 74.53 -26.98
CA PHE A 4 22.52 73.07 -27.00
C PHE A 4 23.83 72.52 -26.43
N SER A 5 23.76 71.38 -25.73
CA SER A 5 24.71 70.29 -26.01
C SER A 5 24.11 68.93 -25.66
N ARG A 6 24.42 67.95 -26.50
CA ARG A 6 23.84 66.61 -26.61
C ARG A 6 24.55 65.59 -25.73
N GLY A 7 23.82 64.52 -25.40
CA GLY A 7 24.34 63.18 -25.12
C GLY A 7 23.59 62.53 -23.95
N ASN A 8 23.15 61.28 -23.97
CA ASN A 8 22.88 60.31 -25.02
C ASN A 8 21.90 59.28 -24.41
N ASN A 9 21.21 58.55 -25.26
CA ASN A 9 20.10 57.65 -24.96
C ASN A 9 20.54 56.38 -24.19
N SER A 10 19.87 56.04 -23.09
CA SER A 10 19.65 54.67 -22.60
C SER A 10 18.44 54.73 -21.66
N GLY A 11 17.47 53.84 -21.68
CA GLY A 11 17.35 52.50 -22.23
C GLY A 11 16.23 51.87 -21.39
N ARG A 12 15.19 51.39 -22.07
CA ARG A 12 14.04 50.67 -21.52
C ARG A 12 14.46 49.57 -20.54
N SER A 13 13.60 49.24 -19.58
CA SER A 13 12.78 48.01 -19.66
C SER A 13 12.16 47.66 -18.31
N ALA A 14 10.89 47.26 -18.39
CA ALA A 14 10.07 46.71 -17.32
C ALA A 14 10.80 45.62 -16.51
N GLY A 15 10.67 45.70 -15.18
CA GLY A 15 11.09 44.64 -14.27
C GLY A 15 10.21 43.41 -14.43
N ASN A 16 10.74 42.38 -15.08
CA ASN A 16 10.20 41.03 -15.04
C ASN A 16 10.62 40.41 -13.70
N GLY A 17 9.68 40.27 -12.77
CA GLY A 17 9.86 39.49 -11.54
C GLY A 17 9.90 38.00 -11.87
N ALA A 18 11.10 37.47 -12.14
CA ALA A 18 11.30 36.02 -12.21
C ALA A 18 11.35 35.46 -10.78
N GLN A 19 10.44 34.52 -10.47
CA GLN A 19 10.55 33.67 -9.27
C GLN A 19 11.88 32.89 -9.33
N PRO A 20 12.65 32.79 -8.23
CA PRO A 20 13.85 31.96 -8.24
C PRO A 20 13.44 30.49 -8.36
N GLN A 21 13.79 29.87 -9.50
CA GLN A 21 13.77 28.42 -9.62
C GLN A 21 14.80 27.85 -8.65
N ILE A 22 14.34 27.11 -7.64
CA ILE A 22 15.20 26.35 -6.74
C ILE A 22 15.82 25.23 -7.58
N ALA A 23 17.08 25.40 -7.98
CA ALA A 23 17.83 24.35 -8.64
C ALA A 23 17.84 23.11 -7.74
N ARG A 24 17.28 22.00 -8.21
CA ARG A 24 17.41 20.70 -7.55
C ARG A 24 18.90 20.36 -7.51
N ALA A 25 19.45 20.15 -6.31
CA ALA A 25 20.80 19.62 -6.16
C ALA A 25 20.88 18.28 -6.94
N PRO A 26 21.96 18.02 -7.69
CA PRO A 26 22.13 16.76 -8.38
C PRO A 26 22.12 15.64 -7.35
N MET A 27 21.36 14.56 -7.62
CA MET A 27 21.40 13.36 -6.79
C MET A 27 22.84 12.82 -6.83
N VAL A 28 23.52 12.86 -5.69
CA VAL A 28 24.81 12.19 -5.54
C VAL A 28 24.51 10.69 -5.62
N PRO A 29 25.04 9.94 -6.62
CA PRO A 29 24.91 8.50 -6.63
C PRO A 29 25.64 7.97 -5.39
N GLN A 30 24.88 7.50 -4.40
CA GLN A 30 25.45 6.73 -3.31
C GLN A 30 25.91 5.40 -3.93
N ASN A 31 27.23 5.22 -4.06
CA ASN A 31 27.82 3.94 -4.49
C ASN A 31 27.53 2.89 -3.42
N HIS A 32 26.37 2.25 -3.50
CA HIS A 32 26.07 1.05 -2.74
C HIS A 32 26.78 -0.13 -3.43
N PRO A 33 27.61 -0.93 -2.71
CA PRO A 33 28.15 -2.15 -3.27
C PRO A 33 27.01 -3.07 -3.73
N VAL A 34 27.12 -3.56 -4.98
CA VAL A 34 26.02 -4.15 -5.78
C VAL A 34 25.56 -5.54 -5.31
N PHE A 35 26.15 -6.10 -4.25
CA PHE A 35 26.03 -7.54 -3.97
C PHE A 35 24.84 -7.95 -3.07
N ASP A 36 24.09 -7.03 -2.45
CA ASP A 36 22.99 -7.36 -1.52
C ASP A 36 21.71 -6.50 -1.72
N GLN A 37 21.50 -5.91 -2.90
CA GLN A 37 20.29 -5.11 -3.16
C GLN A 37 19.12 -6.00 -3.61
N PRO A 38 17.93 -5.85 -3.04
CA PRO A 38 16.75 -6.54 -3.56
C PRO A 38 16.41 -6.07 -4.96
N VAL A 39 16.05 -7.03 -5.81
CA VAL A 39 15.43 -6.76 -7.11
C VAL A 39 13.95 -7.06 -6.97
N PHE A 40 13.12 -6.06 -7.28
CA PHE A 40 11.66 -6.17 -7.25
C PHE A 40 11.12 -6.31 -8.66
N ALA A 41 10.02 -7.05 -8.82
CA ALA A 41 9.22 -6.92 -10.03
C ALA A 41 8.48 -5.56 -10.03
N THR A 42 8.14 -5.07 -11.22
CA THR A 42 7.47 -3.77 -11.36
C THR A 42 6.05 -3.83 -10.79
N GLY A 43 5.72 -2.97 -9.82
CA GLY A 43 4.37 -2.86 -9.26
C GLY A 43 4.16 -3.53 -7.89
N ASP A 44 5.16 -4.25 -7.37
CA ASP A 44 5.02 -5.08 -6.16
C ASP A 44 5.45 -4.37 -4.88
N LEU A 45 5.00 -3.13 -4.69
CA LEU A 45 5.36 -2.31 -3.53
C LEU A 45 4.14 -1.83 -2.75
N ALA A 46 4.24 -1.86 -1.43
CA ALA A 46 3.30 -1.23 -0.52
C ALA A 46 4.00 -0.15 0.30
N ILE A 47 3.32 0.97 0.52
CA ILE A 47 3.81 2.08 1.34
C ILE A 47 2.87 2.33 2.51
N HIS A 48 3.41 2.55 3.70
CA HIS A 48 2.65 2.87 4.90
C HIS A 48 3.41 3.86 5.80
N ARG A 49 2.69 4.59 6.65
CA ARG A 49 3.29 5.36 7.75
C ARG A 49 3.33 4.53 9.02
N ASP A 50 4.45 4.52 9.74
CA ASP A 50 4.48 3.93 11.08
C ASP A 50 3.81 4.83 12.14
N ALA A 51 3.73 4.37 13.39
CA ALA A 51 3.13 5.12 14.49
C ALA A 51 3.87 6.43 14.85
N GLN A 52 5.10 6.62 14.36
CA GLN A 52 5.86 7.87 14.49
C GLN A 52 5.71 8.78 13.25
N GLY A 53 4.92 8.38 12.26
CA GLY A 53 4.67 9.11 11.03
C GLY A 53 5.73 8.93 9.95
N LYS A 54 6.75 8.09 10.17
CA LYS A 54 7.81 7.82 9.19
C LYS A 54 7.30 6.89 8.10
N LEU A 55 7.74 7.11 6.86
CA LEU A 55 7.37 6.26 5.74
C LEU A 55 8.15 4.94 5.75
N ARG A 56 7.44 3.85 5.41
CA ARG A 56 7.94 2.49 5.28
C ARG A 56 7.46 1.94 3.94
N ILE A 57 8.37 1.43 3.12
CA ILE A 57 8.09 0.80 1.83
C ILE A 57 8.44 -0.67 1.96
N PHE A 58 7.51 -1.53 1.54
CA PHE A 58 7.63 -2.97 1.57
C PHE A 58 7.53 -3.52 0.16
N GLY A 59 8.31 -4.55 -0.16
CA GLY A 59 8.22 -5.23 -1.44
C GLY A 59 8.65 -6.68 -1.33
N ILE A 60 8.09 -7.53 -2.19
CA ILE A 60 8.53 -8.91 -2.32
C ILE A 60 9.55 -8.97 -3.45
N GLY A 61 10.78 -9.38 -3.13
CA GLY A 61 11.86 -9.49 -4.09
C GLY A 61 11.70 -10.69 -5.03
N LEU A 62 12.48 -10.71 -6.12
CA LEU A 62 12.57 -11.88 -7.00
C LEU A 62 13.10 -13.13 -6.28
N ASP A 63 13.79 -12.94 -5.17
CA ASP A 63 14.24 -13.97 -4.21
C ASP A 63 13.11 -14.50 -3.30
N LYS A 64 11.88 -14.01 -3.49
CA LYS A 64 10.67 -14.35 -2.73
C LYS A 64 10.74 -13.93 -1.27
N LYS A 65 11.66 -13.01 -0.91
CA LYS A 65 11.75 -12.45 0.44
C LYS A 65 11.00 -11.14 0.52
N LEU A 66 10.43 -10.84 1.69
CA LEU A 66 9.95 -9.50 2.00
C LEU A 66 11.15 -8.61 2.32
N TRP A 67 11.18 -7.44 1.71
CA TRP A 67 12.16 -6.39 1.96
C TRP A 67 11.47 -5.11 2.42
N GLU A 68 12.15 -4.36 3.27
CA GLU A 68 11.70 -3.07 3.79
C GLU A 68 12.73 -1.97 3.54
N VAL A 69 12.27 -0.80 3.09
CA VAL A 69 13.05 0.45 3.07
C VAL A 69 12.29 1.49 3.90
N SER A 70 12.97 2.19 4.81
CA SER A 70 12.30 3.08 5.76
C SER A 70 13.01 4.40 6.02
N GLU A 71 12.21 5.45 6.25
CA GLU A 71 12.73 6.71 6.72
C GLU A 71 13.39 6.53 8.09
N THR A 72 14.61 7.03 8.21
CA THR A 72 15.36 7.04 9.47
C THR A 72 14.91 8.17 10.38
N ARG A 73 14.49 9.29 9.80
CA ARG A 73 14.05 10.49 10.52
C ARG A 73 12.85 11.11 9.82
N LEU A 74 11.90 11.58 10.63
CA LEU A 74 10.66 12.17 10.14
C LEU A 74 10.94 13.43 9.31
N ALA A 75 10.28 13.52 8.15
CA ALA A 75 10.32 14.67 7.25
C ALA A 75 11.74 15.07 6.80
N SER A 76 12.67 14.12 6.75
CA SER A 76 14.06 14.40 6.37
C SER A 76 14.48 13.85 5.02
N ASN A 77 13.69 12.95 4.42
CA ASN A 77 14.06 12.19 3.23
C ASN A 77 15.37 11.39 3.40
N ASP A 78 15.74 11.05 4.64
CA ASP A 78 16.87 10.19 4.95
C ASP A 78 16.37 8.74 5.09
N TRP A 79 16.84 7.82 4.26
CA TRP A 79 16.36 6.44 4.20
C TRP A 79 17.42 5.43 4.66
N ALA A 80 16.97 4.39 5.36
CA ALA A 80 17.80 3.25 5.70
C ALA A 80 18.04 2.37 4.45
N PRO A 81 19.15 1.60 4.41
CA PRO A 81 19.32 0.59 3.38
C PRO A 81 18.21 -0.48 3.47
N PRO A 82 17.94 -1.22 2.38
CA PRO A 82 16.95 -2.29 2.40
C PRO A 82 17.25 -3.34 3.48
N ALA A 83 16.23 -3.71 4.25
CA ALA A 83 16.29 -4.75 5.25
C ALA A 83 15.53 -5.99 4.77
N ASN A 84 16.18 -7.16 4.84
CA ASN A 84 15.55 -8.44 4.52
C ASN A 84 14.73 -8.92 5.72
N LEU A 85 13.42 -9.10 5.55
CA LEU A 85 12.50 -9.58 6.57
C LEU A 85 12.16 -11.07 6.41
N GLY A 86 12.80 -11.77 5.48
CA GLY A 86 12.65 -13.20 5.25
C GLY A 86 11.35 -13.59 4.55
N GLY A 87 10.84 -14.79 4.87
CA GLY A 87 9.65 -15.37 4.24
C GLY A 87 9.95 -16.14 2.94
N THR A 88 8.91 -16.69 2.32
CA THR A 88 8.90 -17.19 0.94
C THR A 88 7.53 -16.86 0.39
N LEU A 89 7.43 -15.72 -0.30
CA LEU A 89 6.18 -15.02 -0.54
C LEU A 89 5.98 -14.68 -2.02
N PHE A 90 4.72 -14.46 -2.38
CA PHE A 90 4.27 -14.19 -3.73
C PHE A 90 3.26 -13.04 -3.76
N GLY A 91 3.17 -12.40 -4.93
CA GLY A 91 2.27 -11.27 -5.16
C GLY A 91 2.75 -9.97 -4.52
N VAL A 92 1.80 -9.07 -4.26
CA VAL A 92 2.04 -7.78 -3.63
C VAL A 92 1.78 -7.88 -2.12
N PRO A 93 2.71 -7.43 -1.26
CA PRO A 93 2.45 -7.40 0.18
C PRO A 93 1.38 -6.35 0.51
N SER A 94 0.51 -6.64 1.47
CA SER A 94 -0.42 -5.68 2.04
C SER A 94 0.01 -5.29 3.45
N VAL A 95 -0.09 -4.01 3.78
CA VAL A 95 0.39 -3.45 5.06
C VAL A 95 -0.75 -2.73 5.77
N ALA A 96 -0.93 -3.00 7.06
CA ALA A 96 -1.88 -2.29 7.91
C ALA A 96 -1.27 -2.04 9.30
N MET A 97 -1.74 -1.00 9.98
CA MET A 97 -1.38 -0.74 11.38
C MET A 97 -2.46 -1.27 12.31
N ASP A 98 -2.06 -2.01 13.34
CA ASP A 98 -3.00 -2.50 14.36
C ASP A 98 -3.33 -1.42 15.40
N GLY A 99 -4.33 -1.70 16.25
CA GLY A 99 -4.75 -0.81 17.33
C GLY A 99 -3.69 -0.58 18.42
N GLN A 100 -2.53 -1.26 18.36
CA GLN A 100 -1.38 -1.01 19.23
C GLN A 100 -0.29 -0.18 18.53
N GLY A 101 -0.53 0.29 17.30
CA GLY A 101 0.44 1.08 16.53
C GLY A 101 1.54 0.27 15.85
N ARG A 102 1.40 -1.06 15.78
CA ARG A 102 2.39 -1.95 15.14
C ARG A 102 2.02 -2.18 13.69
N LEU A 103 3.00 -2.12 12.80
CA LEU A 103 2.78 -2.52 11.42
C LEU A 103 2.65 -4.05 11.31
N CYS A 104 1.68 -4.48 10.54
CA CYS A 104 1.44 -5.85 10.14
C CYS A 104 1.57 -5.95 8.62
N VAL A 105 2.38 -6.88 8.13
CA VAL A 105 2.52 -7.16 6.70
C VAL A 105 1.96 -8.54 6.40
N PHE A 106 1.17 -8.60 5.33
CA PHE A 106 0.48 -9.80 4.86
C PHE A 106 0.87 -10.07 3.42
N ALA A 107 1.05 -11.33 3.08
CA ALA A 107 1.32 -11.77 1.71
C ALA A 107 0.92 -13.24 1.57
N LEU A 108 0.96 -13.77 0.35
CA LEU A 108 0.66 -15.19 0.10
C LEU A 108 1.94 -16.03 0.08
N GLY A 109 1.86 -17.22 0.66
CA GLY A 109 2.82 -18.30 0.46
C GLY A 109 2.64 -18.99 -0.89
N GLU A 110 3.51 -19.94 -1.20
CA GLU A 110 3.52 -20.67 -2.48
C GLU A 110 2.21 -21.41 -2.77
N ASP A 111 1.57 -21.95 -1.73
CA ASP A 111 0.31 -22.68 -1.81
C ASP A 111 -0.95 -21.79 -1.75
N GLY A 112 -0.77 -20.47 -1.69
CA GLY A 112 -1.82 -19.49 -1.47
C GLY A 112 -2.15 -19.22 0.00
N SER A 113 -1.38 -19.79 0.95
CA SER A 113 -1.57 -19.54 2.39
C SER A 113 -1.36 -18.07 2.76
N LEU A 114 -2.23 -17.52 3.60
CA LEU A 114 -2.07 -16.16 4.13
C LEU A 114 -0.96 -16.14 5.19
N MET A 115 0.13 -15.44 4.87
CA MET A 115 1.29 -15.28 5.74
C MET A 115 1.27 -13.90 6.41
N ARG A 116 1.72 -13.83 7.67
CA ARG A 116 1.84 -12.60 8.45
C ARG A 116 3.22 -12.44 9.07
N ILE A 117 3.74 -11.22 9.04
CA ILE A 117 4.78 -10.74 9.95
C ILE A 117 4.32 -9.43 10.61
N ARG A 118 4.72 -9.17 11.86
CA ARG A 118 4.29 -7.99 12.63
C ARG A 118 5.47 -7.41 13.39
N GLU A 119 5.52 -6.09 13.53
CA GLU A 119 6.44 -5.44 14.47
C GLU A 119 6.23 -5.98 15.90
N ALA A 120 7.32 -6.15 16.64
CA ALA A 120 7.27 -6.56 18.04
C ALA A 120 6.59 -5.48 18.89
N ASP A 121 6.92 -4.22 18.62
CA ASP A 121 6.40 -3.05 19.32
C ASP A 121 6.21 -1.86 18.36
N ALA A 122 5.43 -0.85 18.77
CA ALA A 122 5.04 0.24 17.89
C ALA A 122 6.27 1.02 17.36
N ALA A 123 6.45 1.03 16.03
CA ALA A 123 7.57 1.69 15.35
C ALA A 123 8.96 1.27 15.85
N SER A 124 9.11 0.05 16.40
CA SER A 124 10.40 -0.45 16.89
C SER A 124 11.36 -0.87 15.77
N ARG A 125 10.82 -1.18 14.59
CA ARG A 125 11.55 -1.82 13.47
C ARG A 125 12.08 -3.22 13.80
N GLU A 126 11.71 -3.77 14.95
CA GLU A 126 11.97 -5.15 15.31
C GLU A 126 10.75 -5.98 14.91
N TRP A 127 10.98 -7.06 14.19
CA TRP A 127 9.91 -7.90 13.65
C TRP A 127 9.84 -9.24 14.38
N LEU A 128 8.61 -9.70 14.62
CA LEU A 128 8.37 -11.07 15.07
C LEU A 128 8.64 -12.06 13.93
N GLY A 129 8.67 -13.35 14.24
CA GLY A 129 8.76 -14.40 13.22
C GLY A 129 7.51 -14.48 12.34
N TRP A 130 7.69 -14.97 11.11
CA TRP A 130 6.58 -15.25 10.19
C TRP A 130 5.59 -16.26 10.77
N GLN A 131 4.31 -16.02 10.51
CA GLN A 131 3.21 -16.88 10.94
C GLN A 131 2.34 -17.21 9.75
N ASN A 132 2.03 -18.50 9.58
CA ASN A 132 1.03 -18.98 8.63
C ASN A 132 -0.34 -18.90 9.30
N LEU A 133 -1.25 -18.11 8.74
CA LEU A 133 -2.61 -17.93 9.25
C LEU A 133 -3.61 -18.89 8.58
N GLY A 134 -3.13 -19.83 7.76
CA GLY A 134 -3.95 -20.69 6.92
C GLY A 134 -4.59 -19.92 5.77
N HIS A 135 -5.77 -20.38 5.34
CA HIS A 135 -6.57 -19.83 4.24
C HIS A 135 -5.91 -19.93 2.88
N ARG A 136 -6.61 -20.50 1.89
CA ARG A 136 -6.11 -20.55 0.52
C ARG A 136 -6.70 -19.41 -0.29
N LEU A 137 -5.89 -18.39 -0.55
CA LEU A 137 -6.29 -17.20 -1.29
C LEU A 137 -5.62 -17.15 -2.66
N VAL A 138 -6.22 -16.38 -3.56
CA VAL A 138 -5.68 -16.06 -4.89
C VAL A 138 -5.58 -14.54 -5.06
N GLY A 139 -4.65 -14.10 -5.90
CA GLY A 139 -4.40 -12.68 -6.15
C GLY A 139 -3.70 -11.98 -4.97
N ASN A 140 -3.99 -10.69 -4.78
CA ASN A 140 -3.38 -9.89 -3.72
C ASN A 140 -4.38 -9.70 -2.56
N PRO A 141 -4.01 -10.05 -1.31
CA PRO A 141 -4.84 -9.73 -0.16
C PRO A 141 -4.81 -8.22 0.11
N ILE A 142 -5.86 -7.69 0.74
CA ILE A 142 -5.97 -6.29 1.15
C ILE A 142 -6.27 -6.25 2.65
N ALA A 143 -5.33 -5.70 3.43
CA ALA A 143 -5.43 -5.55 4.87
C ALA A 143 -5.77 -4.11 5.24
N VAL A 144 -6.77 -3.93 6.10
CA VAL A 144 -7.21 -2.62 6.62
C VAL A 144 -7.55 -2.72 8.10
N PRO A 145 -7.40 -1.64 8.89
CA PRO A 145 -8.00 -1.59 10.22
C PRO A 145 -9.53 -1.47 10.11
N ASP A 146 -10.28 -2.16 10.96
CA ASP A 146 -11.71 -1.89 11.18
C ASP A 146 -11.91 -0.68 12.09
N ALA A 147 -13.17 -0.27 12.31
CA ALA A 147 -13.47 0.90 13.15
C ALA A 147 -13.06 0.74 14.64
N ARG A 148 -12.63 -0.45 15.07
CA ARG A 148 -12.08 -0.72 16.42
C ARG A 148 -10.55 -0.83 16.42
N GLY A 149 -9.90 -0.65 15.26
CA GLY A 149 -8.45 -0.79 15.11
C GLY A 149 -7.97 -2.24 14.97
N ALA A 150 -8.87 -3.22 14.84
CA ALA A 150 -8.48 -4.59 14.55
C ALA A 150 -8.12 -4.72 13.06
N VAL A 151 -7.05 -5.43 12.74
CA VAL A 151 -6.66 -5.66 11.34
C VAL A 151 -7.52 -6.76 10.74
N VAL A 152 -8.19 -6.43 9.64
CA VAL A 152 -9.03 -7.32 8.84
C VAL A 152 -8.44 -7.45 7.45
N ILE A 153 -8.38 -8.67 6.93
CA ILE A 153 -7.83 -8.99 5.62
C ILE A 153 -8.97 -9.43 4.72
N TYR A 154 -8.99 -8.90 3.52
CA TYR A 154 -9.89 -9.27 2.45
C TYR A 154 -9.10 -9.95 1.34
N GLY A 155 -9.57 -11.12 0.90
CA GLY A 155 -8.95 -11.87 -0.18
C GLY A 155 -9.98 -12.73 -0.91
N LEU A 156 -9.63 -13.22 -2.09
CA LEU A 156 -10.48 -14.15 -2.85
C LEU A 156 -10.01 -15.57 -2.61
N ASN A 157 -10.94 -16.51 -2.48
CA ASN A 157 -10.62 -17.93 -2.65
C ASN A 157 -10.57 -18.29 -4.15
N GLU A 158 -10.23 -19.54 -4.47
CA GLU A 158 -10.12 -20.01 -5.87
C GLU A 158 -11.43 -19.90 -6.68
N ASP A 159 -12.57 -19.94 -6.00
CA ASP A 159 -13.89 -19.79 -6.62
C ASP A 159 -14.24 -18.33 -6.92
N GLY A 160 -13.43 -17.37 -6.48
CA GLY A 160 -13.70 -15.93 -6.62
C GLY A 160 -14.69 -15.40 -5.57
N SER A 161 -14.84 -16.10 -4.44
CA SER A 161 -15.62 -15.62 -3.29
C SER A 161 -14.75 -14.81 -2.34
N LEU A 162 -15.27 -13.68 -1.88
CA LEU A 162 -14.61 -12.80 -0.92
C LEU A 162 -14.57 -13.43 0.48
N GLN A 163 -13.37 -13.51 1.04
CA GLN A 163 -13.11 -13.90 2.42
C GLN A 163 -12.77 -12.66 3.27
N GLU A 164 -13.44 -12.49 4.40
CA GLU A 164 -13.05 -11.57 5.48
C GLU A 164 -12.33 -12.37 6.57
N ILE A 165 -11.05 -12.09 6.80
CA ILE A 165 -10.19 -12.81 7.75
C ILE A 165 -9.75 -11.86 8.85
N ARG A 166 -10.03 -12.21 10.12
CA ARG A 166 -9.63 -11.41 11.28
C ARG A 166 -8.34 -11.95 11.89
N ALA A 167 -7.23 -11.26 11.69
CA ALA A 167 -5.91 -11.71 12.14
C ALA A 167 -5.61 -11.32 13.61
N GLU A 168 -6.49 -11.70 14.53
CA GLU A 168 -6.32 -11.46 15.97
C GLU A 168 -5.55 -12.59 16.67
N SER A 169 -5.57 -13.81 16.14
CA SER A 169 -4.83 -14.98 16.63
C SER A 169 -4.22 -15.76 15.46
N SER A 170 -3.52 -16.87 15.77
CA SER A 170 -3.00 -17.82 14.76
C SER A 170 -4.13 -18.58 14.04
N ASP A 171 -5.29 -18.74 14.69
CA ASP A 171 -6.48 -19.35 14.12
C ASP A 171 -7.43 -18.25 13.65
N ALA A 172 -7.02 -17.55 12.59
CA ALA A 172 -7.78 -16.43 12.08
C ALA A 172 -9.15 -16.91 11.58
N ASN A 173 -10.23 -16.49 12.24
CA ASN A 173 -11.59 -16.77 11.79
C ASN A 173 -11.85 -16.08 10.45
N SER A 174 -12.48 -16.81 9.52
CA SER A 174 -12.89 -16.30 8.21
C SER A 174 -14.41 -16.28 8.05
N VAL A 175 -14.94 -15.23 7.44
CA VAL A 175 -16.32 -15.15 6.97
C VAL A 175 -16.31 -15.09 5.44
N ASN A 176 -17.09 -15.96 4.81
CA ASN A 176 -17.27 -15.98 3.36
C ASN A 176 -18.47 -15.09 2.99
N HIS A 177 -18.23 -14.10 2.12
CA HIS A 177 -19.25 -13.15 1.64
C HIS A 177 -19.77 -13.48 0.23
N GLY A 178 -19.41 -14.65 -0.31
CA GLY A 178 -19.74 -15.07 -1.66
C GLY A 178 -19.15 -14.15 -2.73
N GLY A 179 -19.88 -13.97 -3.82
CA GLY A 179 -19.46 -13.19 -4.98
C GLY A 179 -19.00 -14.08 -6.14
N ASN A 180 -18.68 -13.45 -7.27
CA ASN A 180 -18.09 -14.10 -8.43
C ASN A 180 -17.01 -13.20 -9.03
N ILE A 181 -16.04 -12.87 -8.19
CA ILE A 181 -15.02 -11.84 -8.43
C ILE A 181 -13.78 -12.48 -9.06
N ALA A 182 -13.23 -11.84 -10.08
CA ALA A 182 -11.98 -12.20 -10.72
C ALA A 182 -10.78 -11.56 -10.02
N GLU A 183 -10.90 -10.30 -9.59
CA GLU A 183 -9.80 -9.53 -9.02
C GLU A 183 -10.33 -8.50 -8.02
N LEU A 184 -9.66 -8.36 -6.86
CA LEU A 184 -9.96 -7.26 -5.93
C LEU A 184 -9.32 -5.97 -6.42
N VAL A 185 -10.08 -4.88 -6.35
CA VAL A 185 -9.62 -3.55 -6.73
C VAL A 185 -9.23 -2.75 -5.50
N GLY A 186 -10.06 -2.80 -4.44
CA GLY A 186 -9.80 -1.98 -3.27
C GLY A 186 -10.74 -2.25 -2.11
N VAL A 187 -10.25 -1.94 -0.93
CA VAL A 187 -11.02 -1.89 0.31
C VAL A 187 -10.90 -0.50 0.88
N ALA A 188 -12.03 0.12 1.22
CA ALA A 188 -12.07 1.46 1.79
C ALA A 188 -13.00 1.49 3.00
N GLN A 189 -12.66 2.35 3.96
CA GLN A 189 -13.54 2.66 5.06
C GLN A 189 -14.20 4.03 4.81
N ASP A 190 -15.51 4.11 4.95
CA ASP A 190 -16.22 5.39 4.87
C ASP A 190 -16.03 6.22 6.17
N SER A 191 -16.50 7.47 6.15
CA SER A 191 -16.39 8.37 7.31
C SER A 191 -17.15 7.89 8.56
N THR A 192 -18.03 6.90 8.42
CA THR A 192 -18.78 6.29 9.54
C THR A 192 -18.07 5.08 10.11
N GLY A 193 -17.03 4.58 9.44
CA GLY A 193 -16.28 3.39 9.84
C GLY A 193 -16.73 2.10 9.15
N ARG A 194 -17.62 2.16 8.14
CA ARG A 194 -18.09 1.00 7.39
C ARG A 194 -17.10 0.63 6.29
N ILE A 195 -16.84 -0.67 6.14
CA ILE A 195 -15.97 -1.19 5.08
C ILE A 195 -16.76 -1.37 3.78
N TYR A 196 -16.17 -0.91 2.69
CA TYR A 196 -16.57 -1.15 1.31
C TYR A 196 -15.47 -1.97 0.62
N VAL A 197 -15.86 -3.02 -0.08
CA VAL A 197 -14.97 -3.85 -0.89
C VAL A 197 -15.44 -3.80 -2.33
N TYR A 198 -14.50 -3.55 -3.24
CA TYR A 198 -14.75 -3.51 -4.68
C TYR A 198 -13.82 -4.46 -5.42
N GLY A 199 -14.34 -5.09 -6.46
CA GLY A 199 -13.60 -6.00 -7.32
C GLY A 199 -14.17 -6.04 -8.73
N ILE A 200 -13.39 -6.56 -9.66
CA ILE A 200 -13.83 -6.84 -11.03
C ILE A 200 -14.49 -8.22 -11.01
N GLY A 201 -15.77 -8.29 -11.36
CA GLY A 201 -16.50 -9.55 -11.55
C GLY A 201 -15.92 -10.37 -12.70
N LYS A 202 -16.14 -11.69 -12.72
CA LYS A 202 -15.66 -12.55 -13.83
C LYS A 202 -16.26 -12.23 -15.20
N LYS A 203 -17.27 -11.36 -15.25
CA LYS A 203 -17.86 -10.81 -16.48
C LYS A 203 -17.23 -9.49 -16.93
N GLY A 204 -16.32 -8.92 -16.13
CA GLY A 204 -15.68 -7.63 -16.35
C GLY A 204 -16.41 -6.44 -15.72
N ASP A 205 -17.55 -6.64 -15.08
CA ASP A 205 -18.28 -5.57 -14.40
C ASP A 205 -17.58 -5.18 -13.08
N MET A 206 -17.65 -3.90 -12.68
CA MET A 206 -17.24 -3.50 -11.33
C MET A 206 -18.32 -3.90 -10.33
N GLU A 207 -17.96 -4.77 -9.39
CA GLU A 207 -18.84 -5.27 -8.33
C GLU A 207 -18.40 -4.77 -6.95
N GLY A 208 -19.38 -4.51 -6.07
CA GLY A 208 -19.12 -4.03 -4.73
C GLY A 208 -20.04 -4.64 -3.67
N ILE A 209 -19.51 -4.75 -2.45
CA ILE A 209 -20.24 -5.14 -1.24
C ILE A 209 -19.77 -4.25 -0.08
N HIS A 210 -20.65 -3.93 0.86
CA HIS A 210 -20.29 -3.07 1.99
C HIS A 210 -20.99 -3.45 3.29
N GLN A 211 -20.37 -3.10 4.41
CA GLN A 211 -20.99 -3.23 5.72
C GLN A 211 -22.18 -2.28 5.84
N THR A 212 -23.27 -2.74 6.45
CA THR A 212 -24.42 -1.87 6.78
C THR A 212 -24.23 -1.14 8.11
N GLN A 213 -23.32 -1.62 8.97
CA GLN A 213 -22.95 -1.01 10.25
C GLN A 213 -21.42 -0.95 10.43
N PRO A 214 -20.86 0.04 11.14
CA PRO A 214 -19.42 0.12 11.35
C PRO A 214 -18.88 -1.05 12.16
N ALA A 215 -17.74 -1.62 11.74
CA ALA A 215 -17.05 -2.73 12.41
C ALA A 215 -17.88 -4.00 12.67
N SER A 216 -19.12 -4.08 12.17
CA SER A 216 -19.98 -5.25 12.29
C SER A 216 -20.78 -5.50 11.02
N GLY A 217 -21.15 -6.76 10.81
CA GLY A 217 -22.24 -7.08 9.88
C GLY A 217 -23.59 -6.51 10.38
N PRO A 218 -24.67 -6.67 9.60
CA PRO A 218 -24.74 -7.41 8.32
C PRO A 218 -24.10 -6.65 7.14
N TRP A 219 -23.77 -7.39 6.08
CA TRP A 219 -23.27 -6.84 4.82
C TRP A 219 -24.43 -6.63 3.83
N SER A 220 -24.23 -5.73 2.87
CA SER A 220 -25.13 -5.57 1.73
C SER A 220 -25.12 -6.82 0.84
N ASN A 221 -26.05 -6.91 -0.11
CA ASN A 221 -25.85 -7.79 -1.26
C ASN A 221 -24.73 -7.22 -2.16
N TRP A 222 -24.16 -8.07 -3.00
CA TRP A 222 -23.32 -7.63 -4.11
C TRP A 222 -24.12 -6.79 -5.09
N SER A 223 -23.54 -5.70 -5.58
CA SER A 223 -24.09 -4.86 -6.64
C SER A 223 -23.07 -4.64 -7.75
N ASN A 224 -23.54 -4.53 -8.99
CA ASN A 224 -22.74 -4.24 -10.19
C ASN A 224 -23.16 -2.92 -10.86
N GLU A 225 -23.82 -2.04 -10.11
CA GLU A 225 -24.45 -0.81 -10.61
C GLU A 225 -23.44 0.30 -10.95
N LEU A 226 -22.16 0.08 -10.65
CA LEU A 226 -21.08 1.02 -10.96
C LEU A 226 -20.78 1.12 -12.45
N GLY A 227 -21.23 0.13 -13.25
CA GLY A 227 -21.03 0.08 -14.69
C GLY A 227 -19.56 -0.04 -15.10
N GLY A 228 -19.30 0.10 -16.39
CA GLY A 228 -17.95 -0.06 -16.98
C GLY A 228 -17.62 -1.51 -17.32
N VAL A 229 -16.60 -1.69 -18.16
CA VAL A 229 -16.02 -2.99 -18.51
C VAL A 229 -14.54 -2.93 -18.21
N PHE A 230 -14.09 -3.78 -17.30
CA PHE A 230 -12.73 -3.85 -16.80
C PHE A 230 -12.13 -5.20 -17.15
N LEU A 231 -10.88 -5.19 -17.59
CA LEU A 231 -10.12 -6.41 -17.86
C LEU A 231 -9.30 -6.74 -16.61
N PRO A 232 -9.45 -7.94 -16.04
CA PRO A 232 -8.58 -8.41 -14.96
C PRO A 232 -7.13 -8.45 -15.44
N SER A 233 -6.18 -8.27 -14.52
CA SER A 233 -4.74 -8.19 -14.79
C SER A 233 -4.12 -9.47 -15.40
N GLY A 234 -4.88 -10.56 -15.56
CA GLY A 234 -4.48 -11.81 -16.22
C GLY A 234 -5.33 -12.23 -17.44
N GLY A 235 -6.17 -11.34 -17.98
CA GLY A 235 -7.05 -11.59 -19.14
C GLY A 235 -6.52 -11.13 -20.48
#